data_AF-M3AS30-F1
#
_entry.id   AF-M3AS30-F1
#
_cell.length_a   1.000
_cell.length_b   1.000
_cell.length_c   1.000
_cell.angle_alpha   90.00
_cell.angle_beta   90.00
_cell.angle_gamma   90.00
#
_symmetry.space_group_name_H-M   'P 1'
#
loop_
_entity.id
_entity.type
_entity.pdbx_description
1 polymer ?
#
loop_
_entity_poly.entity_id
_entity_poly.type
_entity_poly.pdbx_seq_one_letter_code
_entity_poly.pdbx_strand_id
1 'polypeptide(L)'
;EPEVHTFFEPTTQTWSWIVADPRSHDAVIINPVLDKKTAAEIATTGADRILEVVHQHGYHITRILETHSQRDSQTAAWYLRSQLRDKTGQAPRICTGNAIAGVQRMFARQYGTTLGTSGFNSFQDGQTFSIGSLQCEVLLLSEQNPRSFAFVIGCNVFIGDVTHH
;
A
#
# COMPACT_ATOMS: atom_id res chain seq x y z
N GLU A 1 -2.31 -18.29 -10.61
CA GLU A 1 -2.97 -16.97 -10.56
C GLU A 1 -3.12 -16.51 -9.12
N PRO A 2 -2.97 -15.20 -8.85
CA PRO A 2 -3.18 -14.63 -7.53
C PRO A 2 -4.67 -14.60 -7.15
N GLU A 3 -4.93 -14.63 -5.85
CA GLU A 3 -6.24 -14.24 -5.30
C GLU A 3 -6.26 -12.72 -5.07
N VAL A 4 -7.29 -12.04 -5.57
CA VAL A 4 -7.38 -10.57 -5.54
C VAL A 4 -8.62 -10.13 -4.79
N HIS A 5 -8.41 -9.38 -3.71
CA HIS A 5 -9.49 -8.71 -2.98
C HIS A 5 -9.44 -7.22 -3.29
N THR A 6 -10.60 -6.65 -3.60
CA THR A 6 -10.72 -5.26 -4.05
C THR A 6 -11.52 -4.44 -3.07
N PHE A 7 -11.03 -3.25 -2.75
CA PHE A 7 -11.65 -2.30 -1.82
C PHE A 7 -11.81 -0.96 -2.53
N PHE A 8 -12.96 -0.34 -2.38
CA PHE A 8 -13.23 1.00 -2.90
C PHE A 8 -13.55 1.94 -1.75
N GLU A 9 -12.83 3.06 -1.66
CA GLU A 9 -13.17 4.16 -0.77
C GLU A 9 -13.94 5.23 -1.55
N PRO A 10 -15.26 5.34 -1.37
CA PRO A 10 -16.09 6.27 -2.16
C PRO A 10 -15.69 7.74 -1.99
N THR A 11 -15.15 8.09 -0.82
CA THR A 11 -14.90 9.48 -0.47
C THR A 11 -13.63 10.02 -1.14
N THR A 12 -12.62 9.17 -1.32
CA THR A 12 -11.38 9.50 -2.01
C THR A 12 -11.37 9.00 -3.45
N GLN A 13 -12.40 8.23 -3.85
CA GLN A 13 -12.52 7.54 -5.13
C GLN A 13 -11.31 6.63 -5.42
N THR A 14 -10.71 6.09 -4.37
CA THR A 14 -9.48 5.30 -4.47
C THR A 14 -9.80 3.82 -4.39
N TRP A 15 -9.16 3.05 -5.26
CA TRP A 15 -9.14 1.60 -5.19
C TRP A 15 -7.90 1.11 -4.45
N SER A 16 -8.10 0.15 -3.56
CA SER A 16 -7.04 -0.58 -2.88
C SER A 16 -7.22 -2.08 -3.12
N TRP A 17 -6.13 -2.84 -3.04
CA TRP A 17 -6.17 -4.28 -3.28
C TRP A 17 -5.36 -5.07 -2.26
N ILE A 18 -5.80 -6.29 -1.98
CA ILE A 18 -4.92 -7.36 -1.48
C ILE A 18 -4.68 -8.31 -2.65
N VAL A 19 -3.42 -8.66 -2.89
CA VAL A 19 -3.03 -9.65 -3.89
C VAL A 19 -2.25 -10.75 -3.18
N ALA A 20 -2.81 -11.95 -3.15
CA ALA A 20 -2.30 -13.07 -2.36
C ALA A 20 -1.89 -14.26 -3.23
N ASP A 21 -0.81 -14.94 -2.84
CA ASP A 21 -0.47 -16.26 -3.33
C ASP A 21 -1.37 -17.31 -2.66
N PRO A 22 -2.26 -18.00 -3.40
CA PRO A 22 -3.12 -19.02 -2.81
C PRO A 22 -2.36 -20.24 -2.29
N ARG A 23 -1.06 -20.39 -2.60
CA ARG A 23 -0.23 -21.51 -2.13
C ARG A 23 0.46 -21.22 -0.80
N SER A 24 1.14 -20.09 -0.68
CA SER A 24 1.89 -19.73 0.53
C SER A 24 1.11 -18.86 1.50
N HIS A 25 -0.01 -18.27 1.07
CA HIS A 25 -0.73 -17.21 1.76
C HIS A 25 0.07 -15.91 1.94
N ASP A 26 1.25 -15.79 1.34
CA ASP A 26 1.95 -14.51 1.27
C ASP A 26 1.17 -13.55 0.38
N ALA A 27 1.05 -12.31 0.82
CA ALA A 27 0.27 -11.30 0.13
C ALA A 27 0.92 -9.92 0.19
N VAL A 28 0.42 -9.05 -0.67
CA VAL A 28 0.73 -7.62 -0.67
C VAL A 28 -0.54 -6.80 -0.62
N ILE A 29 -0.44 -5.61 -0.03
CA ILE A 29 -1.49 -4.60 -0.06
C ILE A 29 -1.07 -3.49 -1.02
N ILE A 30 -1.95 -3.07 -1.93
CA ILE A 30 -1.67 -2.04 -2.95
C ILE A 30 -2.59 -0.84 -2.74
N ASN A 31 -2.00 0.37 -2.74
CA ASN A 31 -2.67 1.67 -2.61
C ASN A 31 -3.65 1.78 -1.42
N PRO A 32 -3.31 1.35 -0.19
CA PRO A 32 -4.24 1.47 0.93
C PRO A 32 -4.49 2.93 1.29
N VAL A 33 -5.76 3.29 1.49
CA VAL A 33 -6.18 4.67 1.79
C VAL A 33 -6.87 4.75 3.15
N LEU A 34 -6.72 5.90 3.82
CA LEU A 34 -7.45 6.30 5.01
C LEU A 34 -8.77 6.96 4.60
N ASP A 35 -9.82 6.71 5.36
CA ASP A 35 -11.09 7.38 5.19
C ASP A 35 -10.95 8.92 5.36
N LYS A 36 -11.82 9.69 4.71
CA LYS A 36 -11.75 11.15 4.75
C LYS A 36 -11.90 11.69 6.18
N LYS A 37 -10.97 12.56 6.55
CA LYS A 37 -10.88 13.24 7.85
C LYS A 37 -12.01 14.24 8.08
N THR A 38 -12.57 14.29 9.29
CA THR A 38 -13.09 15.56 9.86
C THR A 38 -11.93 16.33 10.49
N ALA A 39 -12.08 17.60 10.86
CA ALA A 39 -10.95 18.39 11.38
C ALA A 39 -10.26 17.79 12.63
N ALA A 40 -10.95 16.92 13.37
CA ALA A 40 -10.51 16.37 14.65
C ALA A 40 -10.04 14.90 14.63
N GLU A 41 -10.52 14.04 13.72
CA GLU A 41 -10.31 12.58 13.81
C GLU A 41 -9.91 11.92 12.49
N ILE A 42 -8.94 11.00 12.57
CA ILE A 42 -8.60 10.10 11.46
C ILE A 42 -9.51 8.87 11.59
N ALA A 43 -10.28 8.57 10.55
CA ALA A 43 -11.05 7.34 10.47
C ALA A 43 -10.25 6.27 9.72
N THR A 44 -10.33 5.02 10.20
CA THR A 44 -9.59 3.86 9.69
C THR A 44 -10.50 2.72 9.23
N THR A 45 -11.80 2.98 9.09
CA THR A 45 -12.80 1.97 8.75
C THR A 45 -12.46 1.21 7.47
N GLY A 46 -12.01 1.89 6.41
CA GLY A 46 -11.57 1.24 5.17
C GLY A 46 -10.34 0.35 5.39
N ALA A 47 -9.35 0.85 6.13
CA ALA A 47 -8.14 0.10 6.46
C ALA A 47 -8.41 -1.09 7.40
N ASP A 48 -9.40 -0.99 8.29
CA ASP A 48 -9.81 -2.07 9.18
C ASP A 48 -10.47 -3.22 8.42
N ARG A 49 -11.23 -2.92 7.36
CA ARG A 49 -11.76 -3.95 6.45
C ARG A 49 -10.65 -4.74 5.75
N ILE A 50 -9.58 -4.06 5.36
CA ILE A 50 -8.39 -4.73 4.80
C ILE A 50 -7.79 -5.68 5.85
N LEU A 51 -7.61 -5.24 7.10
CA LEU A 51 -7.09 -6.09 8.18
C LEU A 51 -7.99 -7.30 8.48
N GLU A 52 -9.31 -7.11 8.38
CA GLU A 52 -10.28 -8.19 8.56
C GLU A 52 -10.13 -9.26 7.47
N VAL A 53 -10.05 -8.88 6.20
CA VAL A 53 -9.82 -9.84 5.09
C VAL A 53 -8.49 -10.56 5.26
N VAL A 54 -7.42 -9.83 5.63
CA VAL A 54 -6.10 -10.43 5.93
C VAL A 54 -6.22 -11.48 7.03
N HIS A 55 -6.95 -11.18 8.10
CA HIS A 55 -7.14 -12.13 9.20
C HIS A 55 -7.97 -13.34 8.79
N GLN A 56 -9.10 -13.14 8.11
CA GLN A 56 -10.03 -14.20 7.70
C GLN A 56 -9.36 -15.24 6.79
N HIS A 57 -8.47 -14.82 5.90
CA HIS A 57 -7.79 -15.69 4.94
C HIS A 57 -6.42 -16.18 5.42
N GLY A 58 -6.00 -15.77 6.62
CA GLY A 58 -4.69 -16.14 7.18
C GLY A 58 -3.50 -15.60 6.38
N TYR A 59 -3.65 -14.45 5.73
CA TYR A 59 -2.60 -13.92 4.86
C TYR A 59 -1.40 -13.38 5.64
N HIS A 60 -0.20 -13.64 5.12
CA HIS A 60 1.03 -13.01 5.56
C HIS A 60 1.35 -11.81 4.66
N ILE A 61 1.14 -10.60 5.18
CA ILE A 61 1.45 -9.39 4.40
C ILE A 61 2.96 -9.15 4.43
N THR A 62 3.61 -9.34 3.29
CA THR A 62 5.05 -9.12 3.13
C THR A 62 5.37 -7.65 2.82
N ARG A 63 4.51 -7.00 2.05
CA ARG A 63 4.71 -5.62 1.56
C ARG A 63 3.41 -4.84 1.45
N ILE A 64 3.54 -3.52 1.58
CA ILE A 64 2.53 -2.54 1.25
C ILE A 64 3.09 -1.65 0.14
N LEU A 65 2.44 -1.64 -1.02
CA LEU A 65 2.90 -1.03 -2.26
C LEU A 65 2.07 0.22 -2.57
N GLU A 66 2.74 1.29 -2.97
CA GLU A 66 2.10 2.51 -3.46
C GLU A 66 2.47 2.72 -4.93
N THR A 67 1.47 2.79 -5.80
CA THR A 67 1.62 3.04 -7.24
C THR A 67 2.15 4.44 -7.53
N HIS A 68 1.82 5.43 -6.72
CA HIS A 68 2.30 6.80 -6.86
C HIS A 68 2.41 7.45 -5.49
N SER A 69 3.15 8.56 -5.40
CA SER A 69 3.09 9.38 -4.18
C SER A 69 1.74 10.09 -4.17
N GLN A 70 0.78 9.57 -3.39
CA GLN A 70 -0.52 10.20 -3.20
C GLN A 70 -0.28 11.64 -2.74
N ARG A 71 -0.69 12.62 -3.57
CA ARG A 71 -0.67 14.02 -3.21
C ARG A 71 -1.61 14.16 -2.01
N ASP A 72 -1.01 14.44 -0.85
CA ASP A 72 -1.70 14.73 0.42
C ASP A 72 -2.16 13.52 1.27
N SER A 73 -1.22 12.90 1.99
CA SER A 73 -1.39 12.32 3.34
C SER A 73 -2.50 11.29 3.61
N GLN A 74 -3.17 10.74 2.59
CA GLN A 74 -4.29 9.81 2.77
C GLN A 74 -3.89 8.33 2.75
N THR A 75 -2.61 7.98 2.69
CA THR A 75 -2.20 6.57 2.74
C THR A 75 -2.48 5.93 4.11
N ALA A 76 -3.05 4.73 4.12
CA ALA A 76 -3.21 3.88 5.30
C ALA A 76 -2.02 2.91 5.51
N ALA A 77 -0.96 3.00 4.69
CA ALA A 77 0.16 2.06 4.72
C ALA A 77 0.82 1.95 6.10
N TRP A 78 0.98 3.08 6.80
CA TRP A 78 1.61 3.07 8.11
C TRP A 78 0.71 2.48 9.19
N TYR A 79 -0.58 2.85 9.17
CA TYR A 79 -1.59 2.26 10.05
C TYR A 79 -1.59 0.75 9.93
N LEU A 80 -1.74 0.24 8.69
CA LEU A 80 -1.72 -1.19 8.40
C LEU A 80 -0.42 -1.86 8.85
N ARG A 81 0.74 -1.25 8.56
CA ARG A 81 2.03 -1.79 9.00
C ARG A 81 2.12 -1.91 10.54
N SER A 82 1.67 -0.89 11.28
CA SER A 82 1.69 -0.92 12.74
C SER A 82 0.75 -2.01 13.27
N GLN A 83 -0.49 -2.04 12.80
CA GLN A 83 -1.47 -3.03 13.22
C GLN A 83 -1.01 -4.46 12.91
N LEU A 84 -0.41 -4.68 11.74
CA LEU A 84 0.12 -6.00 11.35
C LEU A 84 1.33 -6.40 12.20
N ARG A 85 2.23 -5.46 12.51
CA ARG A 85 3.33 -5.72 13.45
C ARG A 85 2.80 -6.11 14.82
N ASP A 86 1.84 -5.37 15.35
CA ASP A 86 1.34 -5.57 16.70
C ASP A 86 0.54 -6.89 16.80
N LYS A 87 -0.14 -7.30 15.72
CA LYS A 87 -0.90 -8.57 15.65
C LYS A 87 -0.04 -9.80 15.33
N THR A 88 0.98 -9.68 14.47
CA THR A 88 1.73 -10.83 13.93
C THR A 88 3.20 -10.88 14.36
N GLY A 89 3.69 -9.83 15.03
CA GLY A 89 5.11 -9.64 15.35
C GLY A 89 5.97 -9.22 14.16
N GLN A 90 5.41 -9.12 12.95
CA GLN A 90 6.14 -8.78 11.73
C GLN A 90 5.58 -7.53 11.07
N ALA A 91 6.46 -6.56 10.80
CA ALA A 91 6.08 -5.33 10.12
C ALA A 91 6.34 -5.49 8.61
N PRO A 92 5.32 -5.40 7.74
CA PRO A 92 5.55 -5.40 6.30
C PRO A 92 6.45 -4.24 5.86
N ARG A 93 7.12 -4.41 4.73
CA ARG A 93 7.90 -3.34 4.10
C ARG A 93 6.94 -2.40 3.37
N ILE A 94 7.11 -1.09 3.52
CA ILE A 94 6.38 -0.11 2.71
C ILE A 94 7.26 0.24 1.52
N CYS A 95 6.70 0.18 0.30
CA CYS A 95 7.43 0.44 -0.93
C CYS A 95 6.68 1.50 -1.75
N THR A 96 7.35 2.58 -2.13
CA THR A 96 6.73 3.74 -2.77
C THR A 96 7.66 4.38 -3.79
N GLY A 97 7.07 5.00 -4.81
CA GLY A 97 7.78 5.58 -5.94
C GLY A 97 8.53 6.89 -5.70
N ASN A 98 8.22 7.68 -4.65
CA ASN A 98 8.84 9.00 -4.41
C ASN A 98 8.78 9.44 -2.92
N ALA A 99 9.52 10.51 -2.59
CA ALA A 99 9.88 10.95 -1.24
C ALA A 99 8.71 11.15 -0.24
N ILE A 100 8.69 10.23 0.72
CA ILE A 100 8.31 10.16 2.17
C ILE A 100 7.82 11.45 2.91
N ALA A 101 7.93 12.66 2.36
CA ALA A 101 7.61 13.91 3.04
C ALA A 101 6.13 14.05 3.46
N GLY A 102 5.20 13.47 2.69
CA GLY A 102 3.76 13.44 3.06
C GLY A 102 3.48 12.57 4.28
N VAL A 103 4.10 11.40 4.34
CA VAL A 103 3.97 10.42 5.44
C VAL A 103 4.64 10.95 6.70
N GLN A 104 5.82 11.58 6.57
CA GLN A 104 6.49 12.26 7.69
C GLN A 104 5.63 13.37 8.30
N ARG A 105 4.95 14.17 7.47
CA ARG A 105 4.05 15.24 7.96
C ARG A 105 2.85 14.68 8.71
N MET A 106 2.21 13.64 8.20
CA MET A 106 1.11 12.97 8.90
C MET A 106 1.57 12.42 10.25
N PHE A 107 2.73 11.76 10.28
CA PHE A 107 3.25 11.14 11.49
C PHE A 107 3.65 12.15 12.56
N ALA A 108 4.34 13.22 12.15
CA ALA A 108 4.65 14.33 13.04
C ALA A 108 3.37 14.96 13.61
N ARG A 109 2.31 15.09 12.79
CA ARG A 109 1.03 15.63 13.24
C ARG A 109 0.27 14.71 14.20
N GLN A 110 0.29 13.39 13.98
CA GLN A 110 -0.50 12.44 14.76
C GLN A 110 0.21 11.98 16.03
N TYR A 111 1.55 11.84 15.99
CA TYR A 111 2.33 11.22 17.06
C TYR A 111 3.41 12.15 17.63
N GLY A 112 3.51 13.40 17.17
CA GLY A 112 4.47 14.38 17.69
C GLY A 112 5.95 14.04 17.43
N THR A 113 6.22 13.10 16.52
CA THR A 113 7.58 12.63 16.21
C THR A 113 7.77 12.45 14.71
N THR A 114 9.00 12.61 14.22
CA THR A 114 9.33 12.41 12.80
C THR A 114 9.69 10.95 12.54
N LEU A 115 9.05 10.35 11.53
CA LEU A 115 9.43 9.03 11.03
C LEU A 115 10.85 9.06 10.43
N GLY A 116 11.71 8.18 10.91
CA GLY A 116 12.95 7.81 10.23
C GLY A 116 12.65 7.17 8.87
N THR A 117 13.55 7.35 7.90
CA THR A 117 13.41 6.84 6.53
C THR A 117 13.68 5.34 6.40
N SER A 118 14.14 4.69 7.46
CA SER A 118 14.42 3.26 7.51
C SER A 118 13.12 2.45 7.39
N GLY A 119 12.92 1.79 6.25
CA GLY A 119 11.75 0.96 5.97
C GLY A 119 11.00 1.28 4.66
N PHE A 120 11.44 2.30 3.92
CA PHE A 120 10.89 2.68 2.62
C PHE A 120 11.88 2.39 1.50
N ASN A 121 11.50 1.53 0.55
CA ASN A 121 12.29 1.23 -0.63
C ASN A 121 11.67 1.93 -1.86
N SER A 122 12.48 2.66 -2.62
CA SER A 122 12.10 3.15 -3.94
C SER A 122 12.13 2.01 -4.96
N PHE A 123 11.14 1.96 -5.84
CA PHE A 123 11.11 1.00 -6.95
C PHE A 123 12.04 1.41 -8.10
N GLN A 124 12.46 0.42 -8.89
CA GLN A 124 13.11 0.60 -10.20
C GLN A 124 12.23 0.02 -11.30
N ASP A 125 12.30 0.59 -12.50
CA ASP A 125 11.64 0.02 -13.68
C ASP A 125 12.20 -1.37 -14.00
N GLY A 126 11.32 -2.33 -14.32
CA GLY A 126 11.66 -3.73 -14.52
C GLY A 126 12.09 -4.48 -13.26
N GLN A 127 12.04 -3.85 -12.06
CA GLN A 127 12.34 -4.54 -10.82
C GLN A 127 11.35 -5.67 -10.60
N THR A 128 11.84 -6.83 -10.16
CA THR A 128 10.98 -7.93 -9.75
C THR A 128 11.20 -8.32 -8.29
N PHE A 129 10.16 -8.84 -7.65
CA PHE A 129 10.24 -9.45 -6.32
C PHE A 129 9.16 -10.53 -6.15
N SER A 130 9.42 -11.47 -5.24
CA SER A 130 8.49 -12.56 -4.96
C SER A 130 7.41 -12.17 -3.94
N ILE A 131 6.23 -12.76 -4.12
CA ILE A 131 5.12 -12.81 -3.16
C ILE A 131 4.80 -14.31 -3.01
N GLY A 132 5.44 -14.98 -2.06
CA GLY A 132 5.42 -16.44 -2.03
C GLY A 132 6.00 -17.04 -3.30
N SER A 133 5.21 -17.87 -3.97
CA SER A 133 5.51 -18.46 -5.27
C SER A 133 5.15 -17.57 -6.47
N LEU A 134 4.47 -16.45 -6.25
CA LEU A 134 4.18 -15.46 -7.30
C LEU A 134 5.36 -14.51 -7.52
N GLN A 135 5.46 -13.98 -8.72
CA GLN A 135 6.36 -12.90 -9.07
C GLN A 135 5.57 -11.62 -9.30
N CYS A 136 6.04 -10.52 -8.72
CA CYS A 136 5.60 -9.17 -9.05
C CYS A 136 6.68 -8.50 -9.89
N GLU A 137 6.28 -7.92 -11.02
CA GLU A 137 7.11 -7.02 -11.82
C GLU A 137 6.63 -5.58 -11.65
N VAL A 138 7.57 -4.65 -11.53
CA VAL A 138 7.30 -3.23 -11.37
C VAL A 138 7.57 -2.51 -12.69
N LEU A 139 6.56 -1.81 -13.20
CA LEU A 139 6.67 -1.01 -14.43
C LEU A 139 6.59 0.46 -14.09
N LEU A 140 7.53 1.27 -14.56
CA LEU A 140 7.46 2.72 -14.46
C LEU A 140 6.51 3.26 -15.53
N LEU A 141 5.39 3.88 -15.11
CA LEU A 141 4.41 4.45 -16.02
C LEU A 141 4.74 5.90 -16.40
N SER A 142 5.31 6.67 -15.46
CA SER A 142 5.72 8.05 -15.72
C SER A 142 6.89 8.47 -14.84
N GLU A 143 7.91 9.06 -15.48
CA GLU A 143 9.06 9.73 -14.84
C GLU A 143 8.69 11.11 -14.27
N GLN A 144 7.55 11.70 -14.67
CA GLN A 144 7.14 13.03 -14.20
C GLN A 144 6.75 12.99 -12.73
N ASN A 145 7.04 14.06 -11.96
CA ASN A 145 6.78 14.08 -10.51
C ASN A 145 5.28 14.35 -10.20
N PRO A 146 4.59 13.48 -9.44
CA PRO A 146 5.08 12.26 -8.81
C PRO A 146 5.21 11.08 -9.78
N ARG A 147 6.34 10.35 -9.67
CA ARG A 147 6.53 9.10 -10.41
C ARG A 147 5.37 8.15 -10.12
N SER A 148 4.92 7.48 -11.17
CA SER A 148 3.86 6.48 -11.09
C SER A 148 4.34 5.14 -11.60
N PHE A 149 3.89 4.08 -10.95
CA PHE A 149 4.29 2.70 -11.16
C PHE A 149 3.05 1.83 -11.30
N ALA A 150 3.18 0.75 -12.08
CA ALA A 150 2.25 -0.37 -12.11
C ALA A 150 2.91 -1.61 -11.52
N PHE A 151 2.08 -2.51 -11.01
CA PHE A 151 2.51 -3.83 -10.55
C PHE A 151 1.85 -4.91 -11.40
N VAL A 152 2.65 -5.76 -12.04
CA VAL A 152 2.18 -6.93 -12.80
C VAL A 152 2.32 -8.15 -11.91
N ILE A 153 1.21 -8.84 -11.63
CA ILE A 153 1.17 -10.03 -10.78
C ILE A 153 0.23 -11.06 -11.42
N GLY A 154 0.79 -12.19 -11.88
CA GLY A 154 0.04 -13.15 -12.70
C GLY A 154 -0.45 -12.50 -13.98
N CYS A 155 -1.73 -12.71 -14.34
CA CYS A 155 -2.37 -12.04 -15.47
C CYS A 155 -2.89 -10.62 -15.18
N ASN A 156 -2.69 -10.09 -13.97
CA ASN A 156 -3.28 -8.84 -13.51
C ASN A 156 -2.25 -7.69 -13.57
N VAL A 157 -2.73 -6.49 -13.93
CA VAL A 157 -1.95 -5.26 -13.90
C VAL A 157 -2.65 -4.26 -13.00
N PHE A 158 -1.98 -3.88 -11.91
CA PHE A 158 -2.47 -2.90 -10.95
C PHE A 158 -1.88 -1.54 -11.30
N ILE A 159 -2.68 -0.73 -11.99
CA ILE A 159 -2.38 0.67 -12.29
C ILE A 159 -3.05 1.53 -11.21
N GLY A 160 -2.32 2.51 -10.67
CA GLY A 160 -2.94 3.52 -9.81
C GLY A 160 -3.85 4.46 -10.61
N ASP A 161 -4.15 5.62 -10.03
CA ASP A 161 -4.79 6.70 -10.80
C ASP A 161 -3.79 7.24 -11.84
N VAL A 162 -3.80 6.62 -13.02
CA VAL A 162 -3.29 7.22 -14.24
C VAL A 162 -4.32 8.29 -14.60
N THR A 163 -4.17 9.48 -14.03
CA THR A 163 -4.99 10.62 -14.44
C THR A 163 -4.84 10.77 -15.94
N HIS A 164 -5.93 10.52 -16.67
CA HIS A 164 -6.05 10.85 -18.08
C HIS A 164 -5.64 12.32 -18.24
N HIS A 165 -4.51 12.54 -18.92
CA HIS A 165 -4.26 13.81 -19.59
C HIS A 165 -4.87 13.75 -20.98
#